data_AF-A0A6N8KW39-F1
#
_entry.id   AF-A0A6N8KW39-F1
#
_cell.length_a   1.000
_cell.length_b   1.000
_cell.length_c   1.000
_cell.angle_alpha   90.00
_cell.angle_beta   90.00
_cell.angle_gamma   90.00
#
_symmetry.space_group_name_H-M   'P 1'
#
loop_
_entity.id
_entity.type
_entity.pdbx_description
1 polymer ?
#
loop_
_entity_poly.entity_id
_entity_poly.type
_entity_poly.pdbx_seq_one_letter_code
_entity_poly.pdbx_strand_id
1 'polypeptide(L)'
;MKLAGVQEINSFDPLRYEKHLQQMLDRYEGPQAHFVLQDVAIPRYATLFDSILLNHAFQPLQMLFFDKGRLSSYQVNCMAKSSIFFNIEWNFNQRFDTYMPQSAVDIHHETWNLESLLNKVEIKQDTSFYGHSEVVVLFWSTAFAKIAKNSQAFLADYLQRHTDASQRPLLLYLNTDAFFVQAYQQEDGRAWMKANLRPEELAKFNRRATNRNP
;
A
#
# COMPACT_ATOMS: atom_id res chain seq x y z
N MET A 1 15.33 -14.71 12.00
CA MET A 1 16.39 -14.38 11.03
C MET A 1 16.22 -12.91 10.63
N LYS A 2 17.11 -12.00 11.05
CA LYS A 2 17.04 -10.57 10.67
C LYS A 2 17.39 -10.43 9.19
N LEU A 3 16.38 -10.39 8.32
CA LEU A 3 16.58 -9.95 6.93
C LEU A 3 17.03 -8.49 6.95
N ALA A 4 18.11 -8.16 6.26
CA ALA A 4 18.69 -6.82 6.27
C ALA A 4 17.65 -5.77 5.86
N GLY A 5 17.33 -4.85 6.76
CA GLY A 5 16.34 -3.79 6.52
C GLY A 5 14.91 -4.07 6.98
N VAL A 6 14.63 -5.27 7.50
CA VAL A 6 13.36 -5.60 8.17
C VAL A 6 13.57 -5.57 9.67
N GLN A 7 12.75 -4.79 10.37
CA GLN A 7 12.73 -4.73 11.82
C GLN A 7 11.38 -5.21 12.32
N GLU A 8 11.41 -6.11 13.28
CA GLU A 8 10.23 -6.50 14.02
C GLU A 8 9.71 -5.29 14.80
N ILE A 9 8.39 -5.06 14.74
CA ILE A 9 7.72 -4.00 15.49
C ILE A 9 6.72 -4.65 16.44
N ASN A 10 6.97 -4.49 17.73
CA ASN A 10 6.15 -5.11 18.79
C ASN A 10 5.08 -4.15 19.33
N SER A 11 5.19 -2.86 19.00
CA SER A 11 4.25 -1.81 19.34
C SER A 11 4.39 -0.67 18.35
N PHE A 12 3.35 0.17 18.24
CA PHE A 12 3.46 1.43 17.51
C PHE A 12 4.40 2.38 18.25
N ASP A 13 5.34 2.99 17.53
CA ASP A 13 6.29 3.98 18.03
C ASP A 13 6.04 5.32 17.33
N PRO A 14 5.35 6.27 17.99
CA PRO A 14 4.98 7.55 17.37
C PRO A 14 6.18 8.38 16.92
N LEU A 15 7.25 8.42 17.72
CA LEU A 15 8.45 9.20 17.42
C LEU A 15 9.17 8.64 16.19
N ARG A 16 9.26 7.32 16.11
CA ARG A 16 9.80 6.64 14.94
C ARG A 16 8.92 6.88 13.72
N TYR A 17 7.60 6.75 13.86
CA TYR A 17 6.66 7.02 12.77
C TYR A 17 6.85 8.44 12.22
N GLU A 18 6.77 9.46 13.07
CA GLU A 18 6.90 10.87 12.68
C GLU A 18 8.25 11.15 12.01
N LYS A 19 9.35 10.64 12.57
CA LYS A 19 10.68 10.80 11.99
C LYS A 19 10.76 10.25 10.56
N HIS A 20 10.18 9.07 10.30
CA HIS A 20 10.22 8.47 8.97
C HIS A 20 9.25 9.14 8.01
N LEU A 21 8.06 9.52 8.50
CA LEU A 21 7.08 10.26 7.73
C LEU A 21 7.69 11.59 7.25
N GLN A 22 8.29 12.39 8.13
CA GLN A 22 8.85 13.69 7.75
C GLN A 22 9.89 13.56 6.64
N GLN A 23 10.79 12.56 6.74
CA GLN A 23 11.79 12.28 5.72
C GLN A 23 11.21 11.92 4.35
N MET A 24 9.99 11.38 4.32
CA MET A 24 9.26 11.08 3.09
C MET A 24 8.54 12.33 2.58
N LEU A 25 7.84 13.07 3.44
CA LEU A 25 7.08 14.27 3.07
C LEU A 25 7.97 15.36 2.45
N ASP A 26 9.20 15.53 2.93
CA ASP A 26 10.14 16.54 2.45
C ASP A 26 10.60 16.32 0.99
N ARG A 27 10.38 15.12 0.44
CA ARG A 27 10.90 14.73 -0.89
C ARG A 27 9.92 15.01 -2.03
N TYR A 28 8.64 15.18 -1.73
CA TYR A 28 7.59 15.39 -2.72
C TYR A 28 6.96 16.78 -2.55
N GLU A 29 7.05 17.58 -3.60
CA GLU A 29 6.58 18.96 -3.61
C GLU A 29 5.13 19.11 -4.14
N GLY A 30 4.31 18.07 -4.03
CA GLY A 30 2.90 18.07 -4.46
C GLY A 30 1.90 17.97 -3.30
N PRO A 31 0.59 17.95 -3.59
CA PRO A 31 -0.43 17.72 -2.58
C PRO A 31 -0.23 16.35 -1.93
N GLN A 32 -0.29 16.30 -0.60
CA GLN A 32 -0.04 15.08 0.16
C GLN A 32 -0.87 15.02 1.44
N ALA A 33 -1.26 13.80 1.82
CA ALA A 33 -1.92 13.51 3.09
C ALA A 33 -1.43 12.16 3.64
N HIS A 34 -1.54 11.97 4.95
CA HIS A 34 -0.99 10.78 5.61
C HIS A 34 -1.93 10.27 6.71
N PHE A 35 -2.01 8.94 6.85
CA PHE A 35 -2.89 8.27 7.80
C PHE A 35 -2.16 7.09 8.44
N VAL A 36 -2.35 6.93 9.76
CA VAL A 36 -2.03 5.68 10.45
C VAL A 36 -3.28 4.83 10.43
N LEU A 37 -3.20 3.66 9.81
CA LEU A 37 -4.34 2.76 9.69
C LEU A 37 -4.55 1.96 10.98
N GLN A 38 -5.80 1.58 11.23
CA GLN A 38 -6.12 0.58 12.25
C GLN A 38 -5.58 -0.81 11.84
N ASP A 39 -5.38 -1.68 12.82
CA ASP A 39 -4.90 -3.05 12.64
C ASP A 39 -5.79 -3.88 11.69
N VAL A 40 -7.12 -3.68 11.73
CA VAL A 40 -8.11 -4.37 10.89
C VAL A 40 -8.21 -3.84 9.46
N ALA A 41 -7.57 -2.70 9.16
CA ALA A 41 -7.71 -2.04 7.86
C ALA A 41 -7.17 -2.90 6.71
N ILE A 42 -6.02 -3.55 6.89
CA ILE A 42 -5.41 -4.40 5.85
C ILE A 42 -6.25 -5.66 5.55
N PRO A 43 -6.72 -6.43 6.55
CA PRO A 43 -7.67 -7.52 6.29
C PRO A 43 -8.92 -7.08 5.53
N ARG A 44 -9.49 -5.91 5.86
CA ARG A 44 -10.67 -5.37 5.17
C ARG A 44 -10.35 -4.95 3.74
N TYR A 45 -9.26 -4.22 3.53
CA TYR A 45 -8.73 -3.86 2.21
C TYR A 45 -8.50 -5.11 1.35
N ALA A 46 -7.93 -6.17 1.92
CA ALA A 46 -7.67 -7.43 1.24
C ALA A 46 -8.96 -8.08 0.67
N THR A 47 -10.14 -7.79 1.23
CA THR A 47 -11.42 -8.28 0.69
C THR A 47 -11.85 -7.64 -0.64
N LEU A 48 -11.15 -6.59 -1.10
CA LEU A 48 -11.36 -6.01 -2.42
C LEU A 48 -10.83 -6.94 -3.52
N PHE A 49 -9.71 -7.60 -3.29
CA PHE A 49 -9.01 -8.44 -4.26
C PHE A 49 -9.63 -9.83 -4.40
N ASP A 50 -9.47 -10.40 -5.59
CA ASP A 50 -9.72 -11.83 -5.79
C ASP A 50 -8.74 -12.73 -5.01
N SER A 51 -8.95 -14.05 -5.09
CA SER A 51 -8.12 -15.04 -4.37
C SER A 51 -6.67 -15.12 -4.84
N ILE A 52 -6.39 -14.71 -6.08
CA ILE A 52 -5.06 -14.76 -6.69
C ILE A 52 -4.24 -13.59 -6.15
N LEU A 53 -4.84 -12.40 -6.10
CA LEU A 53 -4.15 -11.16 -5.71
C LEU A 53 -4.23 -10.87 -4.21
N LEU A 54 -5.01 -11.64 -3.44
CA LEU A 54 -5.17 -11.47 -1.99
C LEU A 54 -3.83 -11.36 -1.25
N ASN A 55 -2.83 -12.18 -1.61
CA ASN A 55 -1.52 -12.16 -0.97
C ASN A 55 -0.74 -10.86 -1.22
N HIS A 56 -1.04 -10.15 -2.31
CA HIS A 56 -0.43 -8.86 -2.63
C HIS A 56 -0.94 -7.77 -1.69
N ALA A 57 -2.21 -7.83 -1.28
CA ALA A 57 -2.81 -6.87 -0.35
C ALA A 57 -2.14 -6.85 1.04
N PHE A 58 -1.49 -7.96 1.42
CA PHE A 58 -0.75 -8.09 2.68
C PHE A 58 0.73 -7.70 2.58
N GLN A 59 1.18 -7.24 1.41
CA GLN A 59 2.55 -6.79 1.28
C GLN A 59 2.76 -5.47 2.04
N PRO A 60 3.90 -5.29 2.74
CA PRO A 60 4.14 -4.12 3.58
C PRO A 60 4.34 -2.82 2.80
N LEU A 61 4.57 -2.93 1.49
CA LEU A 61 4.92 -1.81 0.64
C LEU A 61 4.27 -1.98 -0.73
N GLN A 62 3.36 -1.05 -1.02
CA GLN A 62 2.51 -1.07 -2.20
C GLN A 62 2.36 0.35 -2.74
N MET A 63 2.34 0.51 -4.06
CA MET A 63 1.98 1.76 -4.73
C MET A 63 0.78 1.50 -5.62
N LEU A 64 -0.29 2.26 -5.42
CA LEU A 64 -1.51 2.17 -6.22
C LEU A 64 -1.70 3.51 -6.90
N PHE A 65 -1.89 3.49 -8.22
CA PHE A 65 -2.15 4.68 -9.01
C PHE A 65 -3.61 4.67 -9.44
N PHE A 66 -4.32 5.76 -9.15
CA PHE A 66 -5.70 5.96 -9.54
C PHE A 66 -5.80 7.13 -10.51
N ASP A 67 -6.52 6.91 -11.62
CA ASP A 67 -6.97 7.97 -12.54
C ASP A 67 -8.49 8.05 -12.51
N LYS A 68 -9.02 9.24 -12.22
CA LYS A 68 -10.45 9.53 -12.04
C LYS A 68 -11.10 8.51 -11.09
N GLY A 69 -10.39 8.20 -10.01
CA GLY A 69 -10.78 7.23 -8.99
C GLY A 69 -10.65 5.76 -9.39
N ARG A 70 -10.39 5.41 -10.65
CA ARG A 70 -10.21 4.02 -11.09
C ARG A 70 -8.76 3.57 -10.87
N LEU A 71 -8.56 2.34 -10.40
CA LEU A 71 -7.22 1.77 -10.29
C LEU A 71 -6.63 1.57 -11.69
N SER A 72 -5.51 2.24 -11.95
CA SER A 72 -4.82 2.22 -13.25
C SER A 72 -3.49 1.46 -13.19
N SER A 73 -2.86 1.40 -12.01
CA SER A 73 -1.62 0.65 -11.82
C SER A 73 -1.47 0.17 -10.39
N TYR A 74 -0.94 -1.05 -10.21
CA TYR A 74 -0.69 -1.63 -8.91
C TYR A 74 0.71 -2.23 -8.85
N GLN A 75 1.52 -1.69 -7.92
CA GLN A 75 2.89 -2.07 -7.68
C GLN A 75 2.99 -2.65 -6.28
N VAL A 76 3.59 -3.83 -6.17
CA VAL A 76 3.87 -4.46 -4.87
C VAL A 76 5.32 -4.88 -4.82
N ASN A 77 5.93 -4.73 -3.66
CA ASN A 77 7.35 -5.02 -3.46
C ASN A 77 7.75 -6.45 -3.87
N CYS A 78 6.88 -7.45 -3.68
CA CYS A 78 7.18 -8.84 -4.04
C CYS A 78 7.26 -9.09 -5.56
N MET A 79 6.75 -8.16 -6.38
CA MET A 79 6.81 -8.21 -7.84
C MET A 79 7.94 -7.36 -8.42
N ALA A 80 8.73 -6.72 -7.56
CA ALA A 80 9.87 -5.90 -7.93
C ALA A 80 11.17 -6.68 -7.69
N LYS A 81 12.19 -6.41 -8.51
CA LYS A 81 13.46 -7.12 -8.40
C LYS A 81 14.24 -6.60 -7.19
N SER A 82 14.76 -7.51 -6.38
CA SER A 82 15.67 -7.14 -5.29
C SER A 82 17.06 -6.87 -5.85
N SER A 83 17.65 -5.73 -5.49
CA SER A 83 19.04 -5.40 -5.79
C SER A 83 19.99 -5.99 -4.74
N ILE A 84 21.29 -6.02 -5.08
CA ILE A 84 22.39 -6.54 -4.25
C ILE A 84 22.44 -5.87 -2.84
N PHE A 85 21.89 -4.66 -2.68
CA PHE A 85 21.88 -3.91 -1.41
C PHE A 85 20.52 -3.92 -0.68
N PHE A 86 19.64 -4.88 -0.99
CA PHE A 86 18.28 -4.97 -0.44
C PHE A 86 17.39 -3.76 -0.76
N ASN A 87 17.73 -3.00 -1.81
CA ASN A 87 16.83 -1.99 -2.37
C ASN A 87 15.91 -2.65 -3.41
N ILE A 88 14.71 -2.11 -3.54
CA ILE A 88 13.75 -2.51 -4.56
C ILE A 88 14.04 -1.76 -5.86
N GLU A 89 14.21 -2.50 -6.96
CA GLU A 89 14.25 -1.94 -8.31
C GLU A 89 12.82 -1.83 -8.86
N TRP A 90 12.18 -0.68 -8.62
CA TRP A 90 10.79 -0.44 -9.04
C TRP A 90 10.63 -0.35 -10.55
N ASN A 91 11.61 0.22 -11.26
CA ASN A 91 11.60 0.29 -12.74
C ASN A 91 12.06 -1.02 -13.42
N PHE A 92 11.85 -2.17 -12.77
CA PHE A 92 12.08 -3.46 -13.42
C PHE A 92 11.12 -3.63 -14.60
N ASN A 93 11.62 -4.13 -15.74
CA ASN A 93 10.89 -4.21 -17.01
C ASN A 93 10.33 -2.86 -17.49
N GLN A 94 11.00 -1.74 -17.20
CA GLN A 94 10.62 -0.42 -17.75
C GLN A 94 9.21 0.04 -17.33
N ARG A 95 8.68 -0.49 -16.22
CA ARG A 95 7.30 -0.21 -15.77
C ARG A 95 7.03 1.27 -15.49
N PHE A 96 8.06 2.08 -15.24
CA PHE A 96 7.96 3.50 -14.88
C PHE A 96 8.57 4.43 -15.96
N ASP A 97 8.67 3.97 -17.21
CA ASP A 97 9.20 4.78 -18.32
C ASP A 97 8.15 5.75 -18.91
N THR A 98 6.87 5.59 -18.56
CA THR A 98 5.76 6.48 -18.97
C THR A 98 4.99 7.01 -17.78
N TYR A 99 4.34 8.17 -17.95
CA TYR A 99 3.37 8.66 -16.96
C TYR A 99 2.11 7.79 -16.97
N MET A 100 1.64 7.45 -15.77
CA MET A 100 1.02 6.18 -15.39
C MET A 100 1.89 4.96 -15.67
N PRO A 101 2.42 4.30 -14.61
CA PRO A 101 3.31 3.17 -14.80
C PRO A 101 2.53 1.91 -15.19
N GLN A 102 3.16 1.03 -15.94
CA GLN A 102 2.60 -0.30 -16.21
C GLN A 102 2.45 -1.08 -14.90
N SER A 103 1.26 -1.65 -14.68
CA SER A 103 0.99 -2.44 -13.47
C SER A 103 1.92 -3.64 -13.34
N ALA A 104 2.47 -3.88 -12.16
CA ALA A 104 3.25 -5.09 -11.86
C ALA A 104 2.35 -6.30 -11.59
N VAL A 105 1.09 -6.03 -11.23
CA VAL A 105 0.06 -7.01 -10.94
C VAL A 105 -1.01 -6.91 -12.03
N ASP A 106 -1.56 -8.05 -12.46
CA ASP A 106 -2.72 -8.04 -13.36
C ASP A 106 -3.94 -7.50 -12.60
N ILE A 107 -4.41 -6.31 -12.96
CA ILE A 107 -5.56 -5.64 -12.35
C ILE A 107 -6.79 -5.64 -13.25
N HIS A 108 -6.76 -6.34 -14.39
CA HIS A 108 -7.87 -6.29 -15.37
C HIS A 108 -9.19 -6.83 -14.81
N HIS A 109 -9.13 -7.70 -13.80
CA HIS A 109 -10.30 -8.29 -13.14
C HIS A 109 -10.79 -7.48 -11.92
N GLU A 110 -10.04 -6.47 -11.50
CA GLU A 110 -10.36 -5.69 -10.31
C GLU A 110 -11.34 -4.56 -10.66
N THR A 111 -12.48 -4.52 -9.96
CA THR A 111 -13.57 -3.57 -10.23
C THR A 111 -13.73 -2.49 -9.16
N TRP A 112 -12.91 -2.55 -8.10
CA TRP A 112 -12.94 -1.57 -7.02
C TRP A 112 -12.17 -0.30 -7.40
N ASN A 113 -12.48 0.79 -6.71
CA ASN A 113 -11.99 2.13 -6.99
C ASN A 113 -11.38 2.77 -5.72
N LEU A 114 -10.86 3.99 -5.83
CA LEU A 114 -10.29 4.72 -4.70
C LEU A 114 -11.28 4.81 -3.53
N GLU A 115 -12.55 5.10 -3.81
CA GLU A 115 -13.59 5.17 -2.78
C GLU A 115 -13.77 3.83 -2.05
N SER A 116 -13.77 2.72 -2.79
CA SER A 116 -13.82 1.37 -2.23
C SER A 116 -12.64 1.10 -1.29
N LEU A 117 -11.43 1.53 -1.67
CA LEU A 117 -10.24 1.46 -0.83
C LEU A 117 -10.41 2.30 0.43
N LEU A 118 -10.66 3.60 0.31
CA LEU A 118 -10.81 4.53 1.44
C LEU A 118 -11.92 4.07 2.40
N ASN A 119 -12.97 3.47 1.85
CA ASN A 119 -14.06 2.90 2.61
C ASN A 119 -13.63 1.69 3.47
N LYS A 120 -12.71 0.86 2.95
CA LYS A 120 -12.19 -0.33 3.65
C LYS A 120 -11.17 -0.01 4.72
N VAL A 121 -10.38 1.05 4.50
CA VAL A 121 -9.39 1.54 5.46
C VAL A 121 -9.94 2.64 6.39
N GLU A 122 -11.24 2.95 6.29
CA GLU A 122 -11.99 3.87 7.15
C GLU A 122 -11.53 5.35 7.11
N ILE A 123 -11.04 5.84 5.97
CA ILE A 123 -10.59 7.24 5.78
C ILE A 123 -11.73 8.15 5.25
N LYS A 124 -13.00 7.74 5.41
CA LYS A 124 -14.15 8.33 4.70
C LYS A 124 -14.45 9.81 5.03
N GLN A 125 -13.96 10.34 6.13
CA GLN A 125 -14.32 11.68 6.61
C GLN A 125 -13.44 12.80 6.04
N ASP A 126 -12.31 12.47 5.42
CA ASP A 126 -11.44 13.48 4.84
C ASP A 126 -11.84 13.71 3.38
N THR A 127 -12.29 14.94 3.10
CA THR A 127 -12.75 15.34 1.78
C THR A 127 -11.66 15.90 0.90
N SER A 128 -10.43 16.06 1.41
CA SER A 128 -9.29 16.62 0.69
C SER A 128 -8.95 15.85 -0.59
N PHE A 129 -9.43 14.62 -0.73
CA PHE A 129 -9.17 13.78 -1.90
C PHE A 129 -10.16 13.98 -3.06
N TYR A 130 -11.39 14.46 -2.80
CA TYR A 130 -12.48 14.45 -3.79
C TYR A 130 -12.37 15.50 -4.90
N GLY A 131 -11.27 16.26 -4.97
CA GLY A 131 -10.97 17.20 -6.04
C GLY A 131 -9.82 16.80 -6.96
N HIS A 132 -9.09 15.73 -6.63
CA HIS A 132 -7.92 15.30 -7.40
C HIS A 132 -8.32 14.24 -8.45
N SER A 133 -8.03 14.52 -9.72
CA SER A 133 -8.24 13.54 -10.79
C SER A 133 -7.30 12.35 -10.65
N GLU A 134 -6.07 12.59 -10.18
CA GLU A 134 -5.05 11.56 -10.04
C GLU A 134 -4.62 11.45 -8.58
N VAL A 135 -4.64 10.22 -8.06
CA VAL A 135 -4.27 9.91 -6.68
C VAL A 135 -3.31 8.73 -6.68
N VAL A 136 -2.19 8.89 -5.99
CA VAL A 136 -1.24 7.81 -5.75
C VAL A 136 -1.29 7.45 -4.28
N VAL A 137 -1.45 6.16 -3.97
CA VAL A 137 -1.46 5.65 -2.61
C VAL A 137 -0.18 4.86 -2.38
N LEU A 138 0.57 5.21 -1.34
CA LEU A 138 1.74 4.49 -0.84
C LEU A 138 1.39 3.84 0.51
N PHE A 139 1.23 2.52 0.51
CA PHE A 139 1.22 1.75 1.76
C PHE A 139 2.65 1.56 2.25
N TRP A 140 2.89 1.75 3.54
CA TRP A 140 4.22 1.57 4.11
C TRP A 140 4.15 1.14 5.58
N SER A 141 5.30 0.71 6.12
CA SER A 141 5.47 0.38 7.53
C SER A 141 6.87 0.76 8.02
N THR A 142 6.97 1.19 9.28
CA THR A 142 8.26 1.43 9.94
C THR A 142 9.08 0.15 10.13
N ALA A 143 8.45 -1.03 10.11
CA ALA A 143 9.13 -2.32 10.04
C ALA A 143 10.05 -2.43 8.80
N PHE A 144 9.70 -1.70 7.73
CA PHE A 144 10.42 -1.67 6.46
C PHE A 144 10.95 -0.26 6.14
N ALA A 145 11.25 0.54 7.17
CA ALA A 145 11.58 1.96 7.07
C ALA A 145 12.58 2.33 5.96
N LYS A 146 13.71 1.60 5.83
CA LYS A 146 14.71 1.86 4.78
C LYS A 146 14.13 1.65 3.38
N ILE A 147 13.39 0.56 3.20
CA ILE A 147 12.78 0.20 1.93
C ILE A 147 11.65 1.18 1.58
N ALA A 148 10.82 1.53 2.56
CA ALA A 148 9.75 2.52 2.42
C ALA A 148 10.32 3.89 1.98
N LYS A 149 11.37 4.38 2.65
CA LYS A 149 12.04 5.63 2.30
C LYS A 149 12.60 5.62 0.88
N ASN A 150 13.31 4.57 0.50
CA ASN A 150 13.89 4.47 -0.85
C ASN A 150 12.80 4.40 -1.93
N SER A 151 11.70 3.73 -1.63
CA SER A 151 10.57 3.57 -2.54
C SER A 151 9.78 4.87 -2.70
N GLN A 152 9.64 5.62 -1.61
CA GLN A 152 9.06 6.96 -1.65
C GLN A 152 9.95 7.93 -2.42
N ALA A 153 11.27 7.90 -2.22
CA ALA A 153 12.18 8.76 -2.97
C ALA A 153 12.11 8.47 -4.47
N PHE A 154 12.10 7.20 -4.85
CA PHE A 154 11.87 6.78 -6.23
C PHE A 154 10.54 7.31 -6.78
N LEU A 155 9.45 7.15 -6.02
CA LEU A 155 8.12 7.60 -6.43
C LEU A 155 8.05 9.11 -6.62
N ALA A 156 8.59 9.89 -5.67
CA ALA A 156 8.66 11.34 -5.77
C ALA A 156 9.46 11.79 -6.99
N ASP A 157 10.64 11.21 -7.21
CA ASP A 157 11.48 11.50 -8.38
C ASP A 157 10.80 11.08 -9.69
N TYR A 158 10.03 10.00 -9.70
CA TYR A 158 9.23 9.60 -10.85
C TYR A 158 8.11 10.60 -11.14
N LEU A 159 7.30 10.95 -10.13
CA LEU A 159 6.17 11.88 -10.30
C LEU A 159 6.64 13.27 -10.74
N GLN A 160 7.69 13.80 -10.11
CA GLN A 160 8.22 15.13 -10.42
C GLN A 160 8.88 15.22 -11.80
N ARG A 161 9.38 14.10 -12.36
CA ARG A 161 9.92 14.06 -13.72
C ARG A 161 8.84 13.98 -14.80
N HIS A 162 7.67 13.44 -14.47
CA HIS A 162 6.60 13.15 -15.43
C HIS A 162 5.39 14.08 -15.31
N THR A 163 5.39 14.97 -14.32
CA THR A 163 4.30 15.94 -14.10
C THR A 163 4.86 17.33 -13.85
N ASP A 164 4.16 18.32 -14.37
CA ASP A 164 4.38 19.71 -13.99
C ASP A 164 3.90 19.96 -12.55
N ALA A 165 4.47 20.96 -11.89
CA ALA A 165 4.15 21.26 -10.48
C ALA A 165 2.66 21.47 -10.21
N SER A 166 1.90 22.02 -11.17
CA SER A 166 0.45 22.25 -11.05
C SER A 166 -0.40 21.01 -11.36
N GLN A 167 0.18 19.96 -11.93
CA GLN A 167 -0.48 18.70 -12.32
C GLN A 167 -0.05 17.52 -11.44
N ARG A 168 0.78 17.77 -10.42
CA ARG A 168 1.25 16.75 -9.49
C ARG A 168 0.06 16.05 -8.81
N PRO A 169 -0.02 14.70 -8.82
CA PRO A 169 -1.12 13.98 -8.22
C PRO A 169 -1.10 14.13 -6.69
N LEU A 170 -2.24 13.87 -6.06
CA LEU A 170 -2.28 13.72 -4.61
C LEU A 170 -1.56 12.43 -4.19
N LEU A 171 -0.58 12.55 -3.29
CA LEU A 171 0.14 11.40 -2.73
C LEU A 171 -0.37 11.09 -1.31
N LEU A 172 -1.02 9.94 -1.15
CA LEU A 172 -1.56 9.43 0.10
C LEU A 172 -0.62 8.41 0.75
N TYR A 173 -0.16 8.71 1.96
CA TYR A 173 0.69 7.81 2.75
C TYR A 173 -0.15 7.03 3.75
N LEU A 174 -0.28 5.71 3.57
CA LEU A 174 -1.04 4.85 4.48
C LEU A 174 -0.09 3.97 5.27
N ASN A 175 0.12 4.30 6.56
CA ASN A 175 0.96 3.52 7.44
C ASN A 175 0.21 2.30 7.99
N THR A 176 0.86 1.14 7.94
CA THR A 176 0.30 -0.18 8.24
C THR A 176 0.86 -0.82 9.51
N ASP A 177 1.54 -0.03 10.35
CA ASP A 177 2.25 -0.55 11.52
C ASP A 177 1.32 -1.27 12.49
N ALA A 178 0.12 -0.75 12.72
CA ALA A 178 -0.86 -1.39 13.62
C ALA A 178 -1.17 -2.83 13.19
N PHE A 179 -1.33 -3.06 11.88
CA PHE A 179 -1.56 -4.42 11.35
C PHE A 179 -0.34 -5.32 11.60
N PHE A 180 0.87 -4.85 11.29
CA PHE A 180 2.07 -5.66 11.46
C PHE A 180 2.40 -5.95 12.92
N VAL A 181 2.22 -4.97 13.82
CA VAL A 181 2.33 -5.18 15.27
C VAL A 181 1.41 -6.32 15.70
N GLN A 182 0.14 -6.27 15.30
CA GLN A 182 -0.83 -7.29 15.65
C GLN A 182 -0.50 -8.65 15.01
N ALA A 183 -0.07 -8.66 13.75
CA ALA A 183 0.30 -9.88 13.05
C ALA A 183 1.54 -10.58 13.66
N TYR A 184 2.51 -9.83 14.19
CA TYR A 184 3.69 -10.39 14.87
C TYR A 184 3.38 -10.93 16.27
N GLN A 185 2.35 -10.41 16.94
CA GLN A 185 1.97 -10.84 18.29
C GLN A 185 1.10 -12.12 18.33
N GLN A 186 0.47 -12.50 17.21
CA GLN A 186 -0.50 -13.60 17.19
C GLN A 186 0.15 -14.90 16.68
N GLU A 187 0.07 -15.97 17.48
CA GLU A 187 0.52 -17.32 17.06
C GLU A 187 -0.26 -17.84 15.84
N ASP A 188 -1.55 -17.46 15.70
CA ASP A 188 -2.38 -17.70 14.52
C ASP A 188 -2.98 -16.39 13.98
N GLY A 189 -2.14 -15.60 13.31
CA GLY A 189 -2.56 -14.34 12.68
C GLY A 189 -3.72 -14.50 11.69
N ARG A 190 -3.94 -15.67 11.09
CA ARG A 190 -5.08 -15.91 10.18
C ARG A 190 -6.40 -16.05 10.93
N ALA A 191 -6.40 -16.73 12.07
CA ALA A 191 -7.58 -16.80 12.94
C ALA A 191 -7.96 -15.40 13.46
N TRP A 192 -6.98 -14.62 13.90
CA TRP A 192 -7.21 -13.24 14.34
C TRP A 192 -7.82 -12.37 13.23
N MET A 193 -7.26 -12.41 12.01
CA MET A 193 -7.81 -11.64 10.88
C MET A 193 -9.27 -11.99 10.61
N LYS A 194 -9.60 -13.30 10.57
CA LYS A 194 -10.98 -13.75 10.32
C LYS A 194 -11.96 -13.32 11.41
N ALA A 195 -11.54 -13.32 12.67
CA ALA A 195 -12.38 -12.91 13.80
C ALA A 195 -12.74 -11.41 13.78
N ASN A 196 -11.95 -10.58 13.09
CA ASN A 196 -12.10 -9.13 13.06
C ASN A 196 -12.67 -8.58 11.73
N LEU A 197 -13.04 -9.47 10.80
CA LEU A 197 -13.80 -9.11 9.61
C LEU A 197 -15.30 -9.10 9.93
N ARG A 198 -16.04 -8.15 9.34
CA ARG A 198 -17.51 -8.17 9.40
C ARG A 198 -18.04 -9.44 8.70
N PRO A 199 -19.25 -9.94 9.04
CA PRO A 199 -19.78 -11.18 8.45
C PRO A 199 -19.76 -11.20 6.91
N GLU A 200 -20.08 -10.07 6.27
CA GLU A 200 -20.04 -9.92 4.81
C GLU A 200 -18.62 -9.91 4.23
N GLU A 201 -17.65 -9.43 5.00
CA GLU A 201 -16.23 -9.40 4.63
C GLU A 201 -15.60 -10.78 4.81
N LEU A 202 -15.92 -11.46 5.91
CA LEU A 202 -15.53 -12.82 6.18
C LEU A 202 -16.11 -13.78 5.14
N ALA A 203 -17.36 -13.59 4.73
CA ALA A 203 -17.96 -14.38 3.65
C ALA A 203 -17.22 -14.20 2.33
N LYS A 204 -16.80 -12.96 1.98
CA LYS A 204 -15.98 -12.70 0.79
C LYS A 204 -14.58 -13.32 0.91
N PHE A 205 -13.96 -13.20 2.08
CA PHE A 205 -12.65 -13.76 2.38
C PHE A 205 -12.66 -15.30 2.29
N ASN A 206 -13.71 -15.95 2.82
CA ASN A 206 -13.83 -17.42 2.87
C ASN A 206 -14.29 -18.05 1.54
N ARG A 207 -15.27 -17.46 0.82
CA ARG A 207 -15.71 -17.97 -0.50
C ARG A 207 -14.58 -18.03 -1.52
N ARG A 208 -13.51 -17.28 -1.28
CA ARG A 208 -12.34 -17.15 -2.16
C ARG A 208 -11.19 -18.08 -1.76
N ALA A 209 -11.23 -18.71 -0.58
CA ALA A 209 -10.30 -19.75 -0.17
C ALA A 209 -10.68 -21.15 -0.67
N THR A 210 -11.95 -21.37 -1.03
CA THR A 210 -12.50 -22.66 -1.48
C THR A 210 -12.35 -22.94 -2.98
N ASN A 211 -12.00 -21.94 -3.79
CA ASN A 211 -11.72 -22.13 -5.24
C ASN A 211 -10.26 -22.54 -5.51
N ARG A 212 -9.56 -23.11 -4.52
CA ARG A 212 -8.19 -23.64 -4.62
C ARG A 212 -8.11 -25.15 -4.87
N ASN A 213 -9.19 -25.79 -5.33
CA ASN A 213 -9.13 -27.14 -5.86
C ASN A 213 -9.43 -27.10 -7.37
N PRO A 214 -8.45 -27.36 -8.25
CA PRO A 214 -8.76 -28.00 -9.53
C PRO A 214 -9.39 -29.38 -9.31
#